data_AF-U6L507-F1
#
_entry.id   AF-U6L507-F1
#
_cell.length_a   1.000
_cell.length_b   1.000
_cell.length_c   1.000
_cell.angle_alpha   90.00
_cell.angle_beta   90.00
_cell.angle_gamma   90.00
#
_symmetry.space_group_name_H-M   'P 1'
#
loop_
_entity.id
_entity.type
_entity.pdbx_description
1 polymer ?
#
loop_
_entity_poly.entity_id
_entity_poly.type
_entity_poly.pdbx_seq_one_letter_code
_entity_poly.pdbx_strand_id
1 'polypeptide(L)'
;MLTQQQVRQMEHPALIQRREELVAEYIALEHALMLWAVREALEVQDELPFAAAAAAEAAAAAARRPPESPGGPAEAAAEEQQRIAALKKAEEEAAASGECLYSTMMEDLFFVLQASVSRALRSGDSLALCALVNHVAAALRCEVLAALRQCLESSKGPYVFFVQDEHRLSCYSIVKALEAKAEGKPLPQKL
;
A
#
# COMPACT_ATOMS: atom_id res chain seq x y z
N MET A 1 45.32 -10.63 -45.36
CA MET A 1 45.76 -9.86 -44.18
C MET A 1 45.00 -8.54 -44.21
N LEU A 2 44.14 -8.27 -43.22
CA LEU A 2 43.40 -7.01 -43.12
C LEU A 2 44.35 -5.92 -42.59
N THR A 3 44.25 -4.71 -43.13
CA THR A 3 45.01 -3.57 -42.60
C THR A 3 44.44 -3.13 -41.25
N GLN A 4 45.26 -2.54 -40.36
CA GLN A 4 44.80 -2.06 -39.05
C GLN A 4 43.59 -1.11 -39.14
N GLN A 5 43.47 -0.37 -40.23
CA GLN A 5 42.34 0.51 -40.51
C GLN A 5 41.05 -0.26 -40.79
N GLN A 6 41.13 -1.39 -41.51
CA GLN A 6 39.99 -2.27 -41.78
C GLN A 6 39.57 -3.04 -40.52
N VAL A 7 40.51 -3.43 -39.67
CA VAL A 7 40.20 -4.08 -38.38
C VAL A 7 39.45 -3.12 -37.46
N ARG A 8 39.93 -1.87 -37.29
CA ARG A 8 39.22 -0.84 -36.50
C ARG A 8 37.84 -0.50 -37.05
N GLN A 9 37.68 -0.48 -38.38
CA GLN A 9 36.39 -0.23 -39.02
C GLN A 9 35.38 -1.38 -38.83
N MET A 10 35.82 -2.61 -38.57
CA MET A 10 34.95 -3.75 -38.27
C MET A 10 34.71 -3.94 -36.76
N GLU A 11 35.66 -3.57 -35.91
CA GLU A 11 35.51 -3.58 -34.45
C GLU A 11 34.49 -2.53 -33.97
N HIS A 12 34.46 -1.36 -34.60
CA HIS A 12 33.57 -0.27 -34.18
C HIS A 12 32.07 -0.61 -34.32
N PRO A 13 31.58 -1.19 -35.43
CA PRO A 13 30.20 -1.65 -35.56
C PRO A 13 29.87 -2.81 -34.62
N ALA A 14 30.79 -3.77 -34.44
CA ALA A 14 30.58 -4.91 -33.55
C ALA A 14 30.45 -4.46 -32.09
N LEU A 15 31.25 -3.49 -31.65
CA LEU A 15 31.16 -2.90 -30.32
C LEU A 15 29.86 -2.10 -30.12
N ILE A 16 29.42 -1.36 -31.13
CA ILE A 16 28.13 -0.64 -31.09
C ILE A 16 26.98 -1.63 -30.96
N GLN A 17 26.96 -2.69 -31.77
CA GLN A 17 25.94 -3.73 -31.70
C GLN A 17 25.93 -4.42 -30.34
N ARG A 18 27.11 -4.75 -29.80
CA ARG A 18 27.20 -5.36 -28.48
C ARG A 18 26.74 -4.44 -27.35
N ARG A 19 26.99 -3.13 -27.48
CA ARG A 19 26.47 -2.12 -26.55
C ARG A 19 24.94 -2.08 -26.59
N GLU A 20 24.35 -2.09 -27.79
CA GLU A 20 22.89 -2.09 -27.96
C GLU A 20 22.23 -3.34 -27.37
N GLU A 21 22.84 -4.52 -27.60
CA GLU A 21 22.39 -5.79 -26.99
C GLU A 21 22.42 -5.71 -25.46
N LEU A 22 23.52 -5.20 -24.89
CA LEU A 22 23.69 -5.10 -23.43
C LEU A 22 22.72 -4.09 -22.81
N VAL A 23 22.43 -2.99 -23.52
CA VAL A 23 21.41 -2.01 -23.12
C VAL A 23 20.01 -2.64 -23.15
N ALA A 24 19.69 -3.45 -24.17
CA ALA A 24 18.41 -4.14 -24.25
C ALA A 24 18.24 -5.17 -23.11
N GLU A 25 19.27 -5.95 -22.81
CA GLU A 25 19.29 -6.88 -21.68
C GLU A 25 19.13 -6.15 -20.33
N TYR A 26 19.82 -5.03 -20.16
CA TYR A 26 19.69 -4.18 -18.96
C TYR A 26 18.26 -3.66 -18.79
N ILE A 27 17.64 -3.13 -19.86
CA ILE A 27 16.26 -2.64 -19.83
C ILE A 27 15.30 -3.77 -19.42
N ALA A 28 15.46 -4.96 -20.00
CA ALA A 28 14.63 -6.11 -19.70
C ALA A 28 14.75 -6.54 -18.23
N LEU A 29 15.98 -6.57 -17.70
CA LEU A 29 16.25 -6.93 -16.30
C LEU A 29 15.63 -5.90 -15.33
N GLU A 30 15.84 -4.61 -15.58
CA GLU A 30 15.27 -3.54 -14.75
C GLU A 30 13.74 -3.55 -14.80
N HIS A 31 13.15 -3.79 -15.97
CA HIS A 31 11.71 -3.91 -16.10
C HIS A 31 11.15 -5.08 -15.28
N ALA A 32 11.79 -6.26 -15.35
CA ALA A 32 11.37 -7.43 -14.59
C ALA A 32 11.51 -7.20 -13.06
N LEU A 33 12.63 -6.63 -12.62
CA LEU A 33 12.87 -6.32 -11.21
C LEU A 33 11.89 -5.28 -10.68
N MET A 34 11.61 -4.24 -11.47
CA MET A 34 10.63 -3.21 -11.14
C MET A 34 9.23 -3.81 -10.97
N LEU A 35 8.77 -4.65 -11.92
CA LEU A 35 7.46 -5.28 -11.82
C LEU A 35 7.34 -6.21 -10.61
N TRP A 36 8.39 -6.98 -10.31
CA TRP A 36 8.42 -7.83 -9.13
C TRP A 36 8.30 -7.00 -7.85
N ALA A 37 9.12 -5.95 -7.71
CA ALA A 37 9.10 -5.10 -6.51
C ALA A 37 7.78 -4.31 -6.37
N VAL A 38 7.18 -3.87 -7.48
CA VAL A 38 5.84 -3.24 -7.47
C VAL A 38 4.78 -4.22 -6.98
N ARG A 39 4.84 -5.49 -7.41
CA ARG A 39 3.89 -6.53 -6.94
C ARG A 39 4.06 -6.80 -5.46
N GLU A 40 5.30 -6.93 -4.98
CA GLU A 40 5.59 -7.12 -3.56
C GLU A 40 5.03 -5.97 -2.71
N ALA A 41 5.28 -4.72 -3.12
CA ALA A 41 4.75 -3.55 -2.43
C ALA A 41 3.21 -3.54 -2.39
N LEU A 42 2.55 -4.01 -3.45
CA LEU A 42 1.08 -4.10 -3.51
C LEU A 42 0.50 -5.26 -2.68
N GLU A 43 1.28 -6.31 -2.43
CA GLU A 43 0.86 -7.47 -1.61
C GLU A 43 0.98 -7.18 -0.10
N VAL A 44 1.96 -6.36 0.30
CA VAL A 44 2.08 -5.85 1.67
C VAL A 44 1.01 -4.78 1.89
N GLN A 45 -0.22 -5.22 2.16
CA GLN A 45 -1.29 -4.31 2.56
C GLN A 45 -0.98 -3.76 3.95
N ASP A 46 -0.94 -2.43 4.06
CA ASP A 46 -0.98 -1.75 5.35
C ASP A 46 -2.16 -2.30 6.16
N GLU A 47 -1.87 -3.00 7.26
CA GLU A 47 -2.84 -3.03 8.35
C GLU A 47 -3.07 -1.57 8.72
N LEU A 48 -4.32 -1.11 8.54
CA LEU A 48 -4.66 0.25 8.88
C LEU A 48 -4.10 0.53 10.28
N PRO A 49 -3.35 1.63 10.51
CA PRO A 49 -2.60 1.83 11.75
C PRO A 49 -3.48 1.75 13.00
N PHE A 50 -4.78 2.03 12.86
CA PHE A 50 -5.77 1.82 13.91
C PHE A 50 -6.05 0.34 14.24
N ALA A 51 -6.00 -0.57 13.27
CA ALA A 51 -6.16 -2.01 13.47
C ALA A 51 -4.94 -2.62 14.16
N ALA A 52 -3.73 -2.21 13.76
CA ALA A 52 -2.48 -2.63 14.41
C ALA A 52 -2.36 -2.04 15.83
N ALA A 53 -2.68 -0.75 16.03
CA ALA A 53 -2.72 -0.14 17.35
C ALA A 53 -3.78 -0.78 18.26
N ALA A 54 -4.96 -1.09 17.73
CA ALA A 54 -6.00 -1.81 18.47
C ALA A 54 -5.60 -3.25 18.80
N ALA A 55 -4.91 -3.95 17.90
CA ALA A 55 -4.39 -5.29 18.15
C ALA A 55 -3.28 -5.30 19.20
N ALA A 56 -2.38 -4.30 19.18
CA ALA A 56 -1.33 -4.11 20.17
C ALA A 56 -1.91 -3.76 21.56
N GLU A 57 -2.90 -2.88 21.62
CA GLU A 57 -3.65 -2.57 22.86
C GLU A 57 -4.41 -3.81 23.37
N ALA A 58 -5.05 -4.57 22.49
CA ALA A 58 -5.75 -5.80 22.86
C ALA A 58 -4.78 -6.88 23.39
N ALA A 59 -3.60 -7.02 22.79
CA ALA A 59 -2.55 -7.92 23.25
C ALA A 59 -1.95 -7.46 24.60
N ALA A 60 -1.72 -6.16 24.77
CA ALA A 60 -1.24 -5.58 26.03
C ALA A 60 -2.28 -5.69 27.16
N ALA A 61 -3.57 -5.53 26.84
CA ALA A 61 -4.68 -5.72 27.78
C ALA A 61 -4.83 -7.21 28.17
N ALA A 62 -4.66 -8.13 27.22
CA ALA A 62 -4.64 -9.56 27.47
C ALA A 62 -3.46 -9.98 28.35
N ALA A 63 -2.28 -9.37 28.15
CA ALA A 63 -1.09 -9.62 28.98
C ALA A 63 -1.17 -9.03 30.40
N ARG A 64 -2.03 -8.02 30.62
CA ARG A 64 -2.28 -7.41 31.94
C ARG A 64 -3.34 -8.14 32.77
N ARG A 65 -4.05 -9.12 32.21
CA ARG A 65 -5.11 -9.86 32.93
C ARG A 65 -4.53 -11.03 33.74
N PRO A 66 -4.73 -11.09 35.08
CA PRO A 66 -4.49 -12.31 35.84
C PRO A 66 -5.59 -13.35 35.54
N PRO A 67 -5.31 -14.66 35.66
CA PRO A 67 -6.12 -15.71 35.01
C PRO A 67 -7.50 -16.00 35.62
N GLU A 68 -7.95 -15.29 36.65
CA GLU A 68 -9.21 -15.59 37.33
C GLU A 68 -9.93 -14.33 37.80
N SER A 69 -10.73 -13.72 36.93
CA SER A 69 -11.89 -12.93 37.36
C SER A 69 -12.95 -13.01 36.27
N PRO A 70 -14.14 -13.57 36.53
CA PRO A 70 -15.24 -13.55 35.59
C PRO A 70 -15.79 -12.13 35.56
N GLY A 71 -15.20 -11.28 34.72
CA GLY A 71 -15.62 -9.89 34.57
C GLY A 71 -17.07 -9.83 34.13
N GLY A 72 -17.90 -9.19 34.96
CA GLY A 72 -19.31 -8.99 34.67
C GLY A 72 -19.51 -8.14 33.40
N PRO A 73 -20.75 -8.10 32.85
CA PRO A 73 -21.05 -7.34 31.63
C PRO A 73 -20.70 -5.84 31.73
N ALA A 74 -20.63 -5.28 32.94
CA ALA A 74 -20.22 -3.90 33.19
C ALA A 74 -18.71 -3.65 33.01
N GLU A 75 -17.85 -4.62 33.36
CA GLU A 75 -16.40 -4.52 33.14
C GLU A 75 -16.06 -4.73 31.66
N ALA A 76 -16.76 -5.64 30.99
CA ALA A 76 -16.62 -5.82 29.54
C ALA A 76 -17.07 -4.57 28.75
N ALA A 77 -18.15 -3.92 29.17
CA ALA A 77 -18.60 -2.65 28.59
C ALA A 77 -17.60 -1.51 28.85
N ALA A 78 -17.04 -1.42 30.06
CA ALA A 78 -16.02 -0.42 30.38
C ALA A 78 -14.72 -0.62 29.58
N GLU A 79 -14.28 -1.86 29.39
CA GLU A 79 -13.14 -2.21 28.52
C GLU A 79 -13.42 -1.88 27.05
N GLU A 80 -14.64 -2.13 26.56
CA GLU A 80 -15.03 -1.77 25.19
C GLU A 80 -15.12 -0.24 25.00
N GLN A 81 -15.64 0.49 25.99
CA GLN A 81 -15.65 1.97 25.99
C GLN A 81 -14.23 2.55 25.97
N GLN A 82 -13.31 1.99 26.75
CA GLN A 82 -11.91 2.45 26.79
C GLN A 82 -11.19 2.19 25.47
N ARG A 83 -11.42 1.04 24.83
CA ARG A 83 -10.89 0.76 23.48
C ARG A 83 -11.43 1.74 22.44
N ILE A 84 -12.72 2.05 22.50
CA ILE A 84 -13.34 3.03 21.59
C ILE A 84 -12.75 4.43 21.82
N ALA A 85 -12.51 4.83 23.08
CA ALA A 85 -11.90 6.11 23.40
C ALA A 85 -10.43 6.20 22.94
N ALA A 86 -9.67 5.12 23.08
CA ALA A 86 -8.29 5.02 22.59
C ALA A 86 -8.22 5.11 21.06
N LEU A 87 -9.13 4.41 20.36
CA LEU A 87 -9.27 4.47 18.90
C LEU A 87 -9.57 5.89 18.41
N LYS A 88 -10.51 6.60 19.04
CA LYS A 88 -10.85 7.99 18.68
C LYS A 88 -9.66 8.92 18.86
N LYS A 89 -8.92 8.76 19.96
CA LYS A 89 -7.74 9.61 20.22
C LYS A 89 -6.64 9.37 19.18
N ALA A 90 -6.41 8.10 18.80
CA ALA A 90 -5.46 7.75 17.74
C ALA A 90 -5.91 8.29 16.36
N GLU A 91 -7.21 8.27 16.07
CA GLU A 91 -7.78 8.86 14.85
C GLU A 91 -7.57 10.38 14.80
N GLU A 92 -7.82 11.09 15.90
CA GLU A 92 -7.60 12.54 16.00
C GLU A 92 -6.11 12.90 15.87
N GLU A 93 -5.21 12.11 16.47
CA GLU A 93 -3.75 12.30 16.38
C GLU A 93 -3.24 12.05 14.94
N ALA A 94 -3.70 10.99 14.27
CA ALA A 94 -3.32 10.66 12.89
C ALA A 94 -3.92 11.64 11.86
N ALA A 95 -5.13 12.16 12.11
CA ALA A 95 -5.75 13.20 11.29
C ALA A 95 -5.01 14.53 11.43
N ALA A 96 -4.53 14.86 12.63
CA ALA A 96 -3.76 16.07 12.88
C ALA A 96 -2.33 16.01 12.31
N SER A 97 -1.70 14.83 12.29
CA SER A 97 -0.36 14.65 11.71
C SER A 97 -0.36 14.58 10.18
N GLY A 98 -1.52 14.34 9.55
CA GLY A 98 -1.63 14.13 8.11
C GLY A 98 -1.11 12.76 7.64
N GLU A 99 -0.59 11.94 8.56
CA GLU A 99 -0.13 10.57 8.30
C GLU A 99 -1.30 9.64 7.92
N CYS A 100 -2.54 10.03 8.26
CA CYS A 100 -3.76 9.37 7.81
C CYS A 100 -3.95 9.40 6.26
N LEU A 101 -3.24 10.26 5.53
CA LEU A 101 -3.44 10.48 4.10
C LEU A 101 -2.47 9.69 3.21
N TYR A 102 -1.43 9.10 3.78
CA TYR A 102 -0.38 8.39 3.04
C TYR A 102 -0.30 6.94 3.52
N SER A 103 -0.43 6.02 2.56
CA SER A 103 -0.19 4.60 2.78
C SER A 103 1.30 4.33 2.59
N THR A 104 1.90 3.54 3.48
CA THR A 104 3.32 3.15 3.38
C THR A 104 3.58 2.41 2.06
N MET A 105 2.58 1.69 1.56
CA MET A 105 2.56 1.10 0.21
C MET A 105 2.89 2.11 -0.89
N MET A 106 2.33 3.32 -0.83
CA MET A 106 2.60 4.35 -1.84
C MET A 106 4.04 4.86 -1.76
N GLU A 107 4.58 5.00 -0.55
CA GLU A 107 5.97 5.40 -0.34
C GLU A 107 6.94 4.34 -0.89
N ASP A 108 6.68 3.07 -0.62
CA ASP A 108 7.48 1.95 -1.13
C ASP A 108 7.43 1.86 -2.66
N LEU A 109 6.24 2.05 -3.26
CA LEU A 109 6.09 2.11 -4.71
C LEU A 109 6.92 3.24 -5.32
N PHE A 110 6.82 4.45 -4.80
CA PHE A 110 7.61 5.58 -5.32
C PHE A 110 9.11 5.39 -5.08
N PHE A 111 9.51 4.79 -3.96
CA PHE A 111 10.89 4.48 -3.68
C PHE A 111 11.49 3.51 -4.71
N VAL A 112 10.80 2.41 -5.00
CA VAL A 112 11.22 1.41 -5.99
C VAL A 112 11.31 2.01 -7.40
N LEU A 113 10.29 2.76 -7.81
CA LEU A 113 10.25 3.40 -9.13
C LEU A 113 11.33 4.49 -9.27
N GLN A 114 11.59 5.25 -8.21
CA GLN A 114 12.66 6.25 -8.21
C GLN A 114 14.04 5.57 -8.28
N ALA A 115 14.21 4.42 -7.61
CA ALA A 115 15.45 3.67 -7.64
C ALA A 115 15.76 3.12 -9.05
N SER A 116 14.76 2.61 -9.78
CA SER A 116 14.96 2.13 -11.17
C SER A 116 15.34 3.26 -12.12
N VAL A 117 14.66 4.41 -12.05
CA VAL A 117 15.02 5.60 -12.84
C VAL A 117 16.42 6.12 -12.48
N SER A 118 16.79 6.10 -11.20
CA SER A 118 18.12 6.52 -10.75
C SER A 118 19.23 5.61 -11.30
N ARG A 119 19.00 4.29 -11.37
CA ARG A 119 19.95 3.36 -12.01
C ARG A 119 20.05 3.61 -13.51
N ALA A 120 18.92 3.86 -14.17
CA ALA A 120 18.89 4.25 -15.59
C ALA A 120 19.72 5.50 -15.86
N LEU A 121 19.58 6.54 -15.04
CA LEU A 121 20.36 7.77 -15.15
C LEU A 121 21.86 7.52 -15.01
N ARG A 122 22.27 6.66 -14.06
CA ARG A 122 23.68 6.32 -13.84
C ARG A 122 24.30 5.49 -14.97
N SER A 123 23.49 4.81 -15.78
CA SER A 123 23.98 4.08 -16.96
C SER A 123 24.56 4.99 -18.04
N GLY A 124 24.17 6.27 -18.05
CA GLY A 124 24.58 7.25 -19.06
C GLY A 124 23.99 6.99 -20.45
N ASP A 125 23.05 6.04 -20.58
CA ASP A 125 22.37 5.71 -21.83
C ASP A 125 20.96 6.32 -21.88
N SER A 126 20.72 7.20 -22.86
CA SER A 126 19.44 7.89 -23.03
C SER A 126 18.32 6.96 -23.49
N LEU A 127 18.62 5.89 -24.23
CA LEU A 127 17.62 4.89 -24.65
C LEU A 127 17.17 4.08 -23.44
N ALA A 128 18.11 3.68 -22.59
CA ALA A 128 17.79 2.98 -21.34
C ALA A 128 16.92 3.84 -20.42
N LEU A 129 17.25 5.13 -20.27
CA LEU A 129 16.45 6.07 -19.49
C LEU A 129 15.03 6.24 -20.04
N CYS A 130 14.89 6.49 -21.34
CA CYS A 130 13.59 6.65 -21.98
C CYS A 130 12.74 5.37 -21.87
N ALA A 131 13.34 4.20 -22.08
CA ALA A 131 12.65 2.92 -21.92
C ALA A 131 12.17 2.73 -20.48
N LEU A 132 13.02 3.00 -19.48
CA LEU A 132 12.66 2.82 -18.08
C LEU A 132 11.59 3.80 -17.60
N VAL A 133 11.63 5.06 -18.04
CA VAL A 133 10.55 6.02 -17.75
C VAL A 133 9.22 5.56 -18.35
N ASN A 134 9.23 5.02 -19.58
CA ASN A 134 8.04 4.46 -20.20
C ASN A 134 7.53 3.22 -19.45
N HIS A 135 8.42 2.34 -18.99
CA HIS A 135 8.07 1.18 -18.18
C HIS A 135 7.47 1.58 -16.82
N VAL A 136 8.05 2.57 -16.14
CA VAL A 136 7.51 3.13 -14.89
C VAL A 136 6.11 3.70 -15.10
N ALA A 137 5.92 4.51 -16.16
CA ALA A 137 4.61 5.07 -16.50
C ALA A 137 3.58 3.96 -16.81
N ALA A 138 3.99 2.92 -17.51
CA ALA A 138 3.16 1.76 -17.80
C ALA A 138 2.80 0.98 -16.52
N ALA A 139 3.76 0.75 -15.62
CA ALA A 139 3.52 0.06 -14.35
C ALA A 139 2.54 0.84 -13.46
N LEU A 140 2.69 2.16 -13.35
CA LEU A 140 1.75 3.02 -12.64
C LEU A 140 0.33 2.94 -13.22
N ARG A 141 0.22 3.00 -14.55
CA ARG A 141 -1.06 3.03 -15.25
C ARG A 141 -1.77 1.68 -15.27
N CYS A 142 -1.04 0.59 -15.42
CA CYS A 142 -1.60 -0.74 -15.65
C CYS A 142 -1.65 -1.58 -14.37
N GLU A 143 -0.55 -1.64 -13.62
CA GLU A 143 -0.45 -2.52 -12.44
C GLU A 143 -0.98 -1.81 -11.19
N VAL A 144 -0.41 -0.64 -10.86
CA VAL A 144 -0.76 0.09 -9.63
C VAL A 144 -2.20 0.59 -9.66
N LEU A 145 -2.64 1.21 -10.77
CA LEU A 145 -4.02 1.67 -10.91
C LEU A 145 -5.03 0.51 -10.84
N ALA A 146 -4.71 -0.64 -11.44
CA ALA A 146 -5.60 -1.80 -11.40
C ALA A 146 -5.70 -2.37 -9.99
N ALA A 147 -4.57 -2.50 -9.29
CA ALA A 147 -4.52 -2.93 -7.90
C ALA A 147 -5.29 -1.97 -6.99
N LEU A 148 -5.07 -0.66 -7.10
CA LEU A 148 -5.81 0.35 -6.33
C LEU A 148 -7.32 0.28 -6.58
N ARG A 149 -7.74 0.09 -7.84
CA ARG A 149 -9.16 -0.10 -8.17
C ARG A 149 -9.70 -1.38 -7.56
N GLN A 150 -8.96 -2.48 -7.61
CA GLN A 150 -9.36 -3.74 -7.00
C GLN A 150 -9.47 -3.62 -5.47
N CYS A 151 -8.52 -2.95 -4.82
CA CYS A 151 -8.57 -2.66 -3.39
C CYS A 151 -9.78 -1.78 -3.06
N LEU A 152 -10.08 -0.77 -3.87
CA LEU A 152 -11.26 0.08 -3.70
C LEU A 152 -12.57 -0.71 -3.87
N GLU A 153 -12.68 -1.57 -4.88
CA GLU A 153 -13.86 -2.42 -5.05
C GLU A 153 -14.01 -3.45 -3.92
N SER A 154 -12.90 -4.03 -3.47
CA SER A 154 -12.89 -4.97 -2.35
C SER A 154 -13.28 -4.27 -1.04
N SER A 155 -12.81 -3.04 -0.83
CA SER A 155 -13.16 -2.24 0.34
C SER A 155 -14.63 -1.79 0.32
N LYS A 156 -15.27 -1.67 -0.85
CA LYS A 156 -16.72 -1.43 -0.96
C LYS A 156 -17.57 -2.60 -0.49
N GLY A 157 -17.08 -3.84 -0.59
CA GLY A 157 -17.85 -5.06 -0.27
C GLY A 157 -18.55 -5.02 1.10
N PRO A 158 -17.82 -4.72 2.20
CA PRO A 158 -18.41 -4.50 3.51
C PRO A 158 -19.48 -3.40 3.55
N TYR A 159 -19.33 -2.34 2.74
CA TYR A 159 -20.26 -1.21 2.69
C TYR A 159 -21.52 -1.47 1.84
N VAL A 160 -21.53 -2.46 0.95
CA VAL A 160 -22.72 -2.79 0.12
C VAL A 160 -23.96 -3.04 0.97
N PHE A 161 -23.80 -3.65 2.15
CA PHE A 161 -24.89 -3.87 3.11
C PHE A 161 -25.39 -2.57 3.77
N PHE A 162 -24.54 -1.54 3.84
CA PHE A 162 -24.86 -0.24 4.45
C PHE A 162 -25.37 0.79 3.43
N VAL A 163 -25.09 0.60 2.14
CA VAL A 163 -25.44 1.52 1.03
C VAL A 163 -26.86 1.31 0.50
N GLN A 164 -27.53 0.20 0.84
CA GLN A 164 -28.93 -0.04 0.44
C GLN A 164 -29.94 0.93 1.08
N ASP A 165 -29.51 1.73 2.05
CA ASP A 165 -30.31 2.76 2.72
C ASP A 165 -29.60 4.11 2.63
N GLU A 166 -29.72 4.79 1.48
CA GLU A 166 -29.09 6.09 1.18
C GLU A 166 -29.35 7.15 2.27
N HIS A 167 -30.49 7.05 2.95
CA HIS A 167 -30.90 7.95 4.02
C HIS A 167 -30.17 7.70 5.36
N ARG A 168 -29.51 6.54 5.53
CA ARG A 168 -28.71 6.20 6.71
C ARG A 168 -27.25 6.60 6.59
N LEU A 169 -26.70 6.61 5.38
CA LEU A 169 -25.32 7.02 5.10
C LEU A 169 -25.05 8.48 5.42
N SER A 170 -26.03 9.37 5.22
CA SER A 170 -25.90 10.80 5.58
C SER A 170 -25.83 11.05 7.09
N CYS A 171 -26.11 10.03 7.91
CA CYS A 171 -26.14 10.09 9.37
C CYS A 171 -25.17 9.11 10.05
N TYR A 172 -24.42 8.29 9.29
CA TYR A 172 -23.56 7.25 9.85
C TYR A 172 -22.16 7.79 10.13
N SER A 173 -21.89 8.09 11.40
CA SER A 173 -20.53 8.22 11.91
C SER A 173 -20.16 6.89 12.56
N ILE A 174 -18.99 6.34 12.20
CA ILE A 174 -18.47 5.09 12.78
C ILE A 174 -18.40 5.19 14.32
N VAL A 175 -18.12 6.40 14.81
CA VAL A 175 -18.13 6.76 16.23
C VAL A 175 -19.50 6.55 16.88
N LYS A 176 -20.59 7.01 16.23
CA LYS A 176 -21.95 6.85 16.76
C LYS A 176 -22.43 5.40 16.76
N ALA A 177 -21.98 4.61 15.79
CA ALA A 177 -22.31 3.18 15.71
C ALA A 177 -21.62 2.38 16.83
N LEU A 178 -20.37 2.72 17.14
CA LEU A 178 -19.62 2.12 18.26
C LEU A 178 -20.19 2.55 19.62
N GLU A 179 -20.61 3.81 19.77
CA GLU A 179 -21.31 4.31 20.97
C GLU A 179 -22.65 3.60 21.21
N ALA A 180 -23.47 3.43 20.17
CA ALA A 180 -24.76 2.76 20.30
C ALA A 180 -24.63 1.28 20.72
N LYS A 181 -23.59 0.59 20.22
CA LYS A 181 -23.26 -0.79 20.61
C LYS A 181 -22.83 -0.87 22.07
N ALA A 182 -22.04 0.09 22.53
CA ALA A 182 -21.53 0.16 23.90
C ALA A 182 -22.62 0.56 24.92
N GLU A 183 -23.62 1.34 24.49
CA GLU A 183 -24.81 1.70 25.30
C GLU A 183 -25.88 0.59 25.35
N GLY A 184 -25.65 -0.57 24.72
CA GLY A 184 -26.60 -1.68 24.68
C GLY A 184 -27.90 -1.37 23.91
N LYS A 185 -27.92 -0.30 23.11
CA LYS A 185 -29.05 0.00 22.23
C LYS A 185 -29.01 -0.96 21.05
N PRO A 186 -30.14 -1.54 20.65
CA PRO A 186 -30.16 -2.44 19.51
C PRO A 186 -29.65 -1.68 18.29
N LEU A 187 -28.61 -2.21 17.65
CA LEU A 187 -28.32 -1.87 16.25
C LEU A 187 -29.65 -1.99 15.48
N PRO A 188 -29.99 -1.01 14.63
CA PRO A 188 -31.27 -1.01 13.94
C PRO A 188 -31.46 -2.38 13.27
N GLN A 189 -32.54 -3.07 13.67
CA GLN A 189 -32.77 -4.47 13.33
C GLN A 189 -32.70 -4.68 11.81
N LYS A 190 -32.01 -5.76 11.42
CA LYS A 190 -31.98 -6.28 10.05
C LYS A 190 -33.42 -6.46 9.54
N LEU A 191 -33.70 -5.94 8.36
CA LEU A 191 -34.74 -6.46 7.46
C LEU A 191 -34.01 -7.06 6.26
#